data_AF-A0A9Q1E821-F1
#
_entry.id   AF-A0A9Q1E821-F1
#
_cell.length_a   1.000
_cell.length_b   1.000
_cell.length_c   1.000
_cell.angle_alpha   90.00
_cell.angle_beta   90.00
_cell.angle_gamma   90.00
#
_symmetry.space_group_name_H-M   'P 1'
#
loop_
_entity.id
_entity.type
_entity.pdbx_description
1 polymer ?
#
loop_
_entity_poly.entity_id
_entity_poly.type
_entity_poly.pdbx_seq_one_letter_code
_entity_poly.pdbx_strand_id
1 'polypeptide(L)'
;MFERWRLEECHPSGCLIDLCLQMGVIMVLKQTWNNFMELGYPLLQNWWSRRKIRKGGQHMESKVSLPQWDKDWNLQPMNPHGLVDEYLEMVLQFGFTTIFVAAFPLAPLLALLNNIIEIRLDAYKFVTQWRRPMPARAIDIGIWHGVLEWIGVLAVITNAFVIAITSDYIPRFVYVFKYGPCVNQTYGHEKCLTGYMNSSLSVFDMGEDSQPRYCRYRDYRAPPWNSEPYEFTLQFWHVLAARLAFIIVFEHLVFGIKSFIAYLIPDMPKGLCERVRREKYLMQEMMYEAELEHLQKERKKNGKRYHHEWP
;
A
#
# COMPACT_ATOMS: atom_id res chain seq x y z
N MET A 1 24.09 -21.89 -20.55
CA MET A 1 24.17 -21.39 -19.16
C MET A 1 23.10 -22.03 -18.26
N PHE A 2 21.91 -22.38 -18.78
CA PHE A 2 20.82 -23.01 -18.02
C PHE A 2 21.01 -24.50 -17.65
N GLU A 3 21.96 -25.23 -18.25
CA GLU A 3 22.17 -26.66 -17.93
C GLU A 3 23.06 -26.92 -16.70
N ARG A 4 23.67 -25.90 -16.10
CA ARG A 4 24.67 -26.07 -15.02
C ARG A 4 24.11 -25.82 -13.62
N TRP A 5 22.95 -25.18 -13.52
CA TRP A 5 22.39 -24.72 -12.24
C TRP A 5 20.93 -25.15 -12.11
N ARG A 6 20.57 -25.72 -10.97
CA ARG A 6 19.19 -26.08 -10.61
C ARG A 6 18.46 -24.82 -10.14
N LEU A 7 17.20 -24.67 -10.53
CA LEU A 7 16.31 -23.61 -10.02
C LEU A 7 16.07 -23.81 -8.51
N GLU A 8 15.89 -22.71 -7.77
CA GLU A 8 15.64 -22.75 -6.34
C GLU A 8 14.34 -23.49 -6.00
N GLU A 9 14.36 -24.23 -4.89
CA GLU A 9 13.23 -25.04 -4.42
C GLU A 9 12.72 -24.51 -3.09
N CYS A 10 11.40 -24.52 -2.93
CA CYS A 10 10.78 -24.15 -1.65
C CYS A 10 11.11 -25.16 -0.56
N HIS A 11 11.19 -24.68 0.68
CA HIS A 11 11.23 -25.55 1.86
C HIS A 11 9.98 -26.46 1.91
N PRO A 12 10.05 -27.69 2.48
CA PRO A 12 8.91 -28.60 2.56
C PRO A 12 7.66 -28.02 3.24
N SER A 13 7.84 -27.06 4.16
CA SER A 13 6.78 -26.31 4.83
C SER A 13 6.13 -25.20 3.97
N GLY A 14 6.58 -25.04 2.73
CA GLY A 14 6.16 -24.00 1.78
C GLY A 14 7.05 -22.76 1.79
N CYS A 15 6.92 -21.93 0.75
CA CYS A 15 7.65 -20.67 0.58
C CYS A 15 7.02 -19.46 1.33
N LEU A 16 5.91 -19.66 2.04
CA LEU A 16 5.19 -18.55 2.70
C LEU A 16 6.00 -17.94 3.86
N ILE A 17 6.77 -18.77 4.57
CA ILE A 17 7.62 -18.31 5.68
C ILE A 17 8.77 -17.45 5.16
N ASP A 18 9.42 -17.89 4.08
CA ASP A 18 10.51 -17.13 3.45
C ASP A 18 10.01 -15.77 2.95
N LEU A 19 8.81 -15.75 2.34
CA LEU A 19 8.14 -14.52 1.96
C LEU A 19 7.84 -13.64 3.18
N CYS A 20 7.27 -14.21 4.26
CA CYS A 20 6.96 -13.47 5.48
C CYS A 20 8.22 -12.84 6.11
N LEU A 21 9.32 -13.59 6.19
CA LEU A 21 10.59 -13.12 6.72
C LEU A 21 11.18 -12.01 5.83
N GLN A 22 11.20 -12.22 4.52
CA GLN A 22 11.69 -11.22 3.57
C GLN A 22 10.89 -9.91 3.69
N MET A 23 9.56 -9.99 3.73
CA MET A 23 8.70 -8.82 3.88
C MET A 23 8.87 -8.12 5.23
N GLY A 24 8.96 -8.88 6.32
CA GLY A 24 9.20 -8.32 7.65
C GLY A 24 10.55 -7.61 7.75
N VAL A 25 11.61 -8.22 7.21
CA VAL A 25 12.96 -7.64 7.18
C VAL A 25 12.98 -6.37 6.33
N ILE A 26 12.43 -6.41 5.12
CA ILE A 26 12.37 -5.22 4.24
C ILE A 26 11.58 -4.11 4.91
N MET A 27 10.42 -4.40 5.47
CA MET A 27 9.55 -3.39 6.08
C MET A 27 10.23 -2.72 7.28
N VAL A 28 10.85 -3.49 8.18
CA VAL A 28 11.52 -2.93 9.36
C VAL A 28 12.81 -2.20 8.98
N LEU A 29 13.69 -2.83 8.18
CA LEU A 29 14.97 -2.23 7.82
C LEU A 29 14.80 -1.00 6.93
N LYS A 30 13.98 -1.08 5.87
CA LYS A 30 13.76 0.05 4.98
C LYS A 30 13.18 1.22 5.76
N GLN A 31 12.22 0.97 6.63
CA GLN A 31 11.59 2.05 7.39
C GLN A 31 12.53 2.70 8.39
N THR A 32 13.20 1.89 9.21
CA THR A 32 14.19 2.42 10.16
C THR A 32 15.33 3.15 9.46
N TRP A 33 15.76 2.66 8.30
CA TRP A 33 16.79 3.30 7.49
C TRP A 33 16.33 4.63 6.87
N ASN A 34 15.12 4.66 6.31
CA ASN A 34 14.53 5.86 5.74
C ASN A 34 14.39 6.94 6.81
N ASN A 35 13.72 6.66 7.94
CA ASN A 35 13.55 7.62 9.04
C ASN A 35 14.91 8.13 9.56
N PHE A 36 15.92 7.26 9.60
CA PHE A 36 17.27 7.65 10.02
C PHE A 36 17.94 8.59 9.01
N MET A 37 17.88 8.28 7.71
CA MET A 37 18.49 9.10 6.66
C MET A 37 17.75 10.42 6.48
N GLU A 38 16.43 10.39 6.54
CA GLU A 38 15.55 11.54 6.39
C GLU A 38 15.78 12.58 7.50
N LEU A 39 16.03 12.15 8.73
CA LEU A 39 16.42 13.05 9.82
C LEU A 39 17.92 13.38 9.79
N GLY A 40 18.76 12.37 9.59
CA GLY A 40 20.21 12.46 9.72
C GLY A 40 20.87 13.31 8.63
N TYR A 41 20.47 13.10 7.38
CA TYR A 41 21.02 13.81 6.22
C TYR A 41 20.88 15.34 6.31
N PRO A 42 19.67 15.92 6.48
CA PRO A 42 19.53 17.36 6.54
C PRO A 42 20.17 17.96 7.80
N LEU A 43 20.12 17.27 8.94
CA LEU A 43 20.80 17.72 10.16
C LEU A 43 22.31 17.81 9.97
N LEU A 44 22.93 16.77 9.40
CA LEU A 44 24.37 16.72 9.16
C LEU A 44 24.80 17.81 8.19
N GLN A 45 24.05 17.99 7.10
CA GLN A 45 24.36 18.98 6.07
C GLN A 45 24.19 20.42 6.59
N ASN A 46 23.10 20.71 7.31
CA ASN A 46 22.87 22.02 7.92
C ASN A 46 23.91 22.32 9.01
N TRP A 47 24.28 21.32 9.82
CA TRP A 47 25.35 21.45 10.79
C TRP A 47 26.71 21.72 10.14
N TRP A 48 27.02 21.01 9.05
CA TRP A 48 28.27 21.19 8.32
C TRP A 48 28.34 22.57 7.66
N SER A 49 27.24 23.04 7.06
CA SER A 49 27.16 24.38 6.49
C SER A 49 27.35 25.48 7.56
N ARG A 50 26.68 25.34 8.71
CA ARG A 50 26.87 26.25 9.86
C ARG A 50 28.31 26.27 10.36
N ARG A 51 28.99 25.12 10.40
CA ARG A 51 30.42 25.04 10.75
C ARG A 51 31.30 25.74 9.73
N LYS A 52 31.04 25.57 8.43
CA LYS A 52 31.80 26.22 7.35
C LYS A 52 31.68 27.74 7.42
N ILE A 53 30.49 28.27 7.65
CA ILE A 53 30.26 29.71 7.87
C ILE A 53 31.00 30.21 9.12
N ARG A 54 30.92 29.47 10.24
CA ARG A 54 31.61 29.88 11.48
C ARG A 54 33.13 29.88 11.35
N LYS A 55 33.71 28.99 10.55
CA LYS A 55 35.15 28.97 10.25
C LYS A 55 35.55 30.06 9.24
N GLY A 56 34.73 30.32 8.22
CA GLY A 56 34.97 31.38 7.24
C GLY A 56 34.82 32.81 7.80
N GLY A 57 33.95 32.98 8.80
CA GLY A 57 33.71 34.28 9.48
C GLY A 57 34.74 34.67 10.54
N GLN A 58 35.76 33.84 10.83
CA GLN A 58 36.81 34.20 11.80
C GLN A 58 37.70 35.37 11.34
N HIS A 59 37.56 35.85 10.10
CA HIS A 59 38.30 37.01 9.61
C HIS A 59 37.58 38.36 9.85
N MET A 60 36.35 38.34 10.39
CA MET A 60 35.55 39.54 10.65
C MET A 60 35.01 39.49 12.08
N GLU A 61 35.78 40.07 13.00
CA GLU A 61 35.37 40.33 14.39
C GLU A 61 34.08 41.14 14.40
N SER A 62 32.95 40.49 14.69
CA SER A 62 31.95 40.95 15.65
C SER A 62 30.77 39.98 15.65
N LYS A 63 30.20 39.73 16.83
CA LYS A 63 28.98 38.94 17.08
C LYS A 63 27.74 39.64 16.50
N VAL A 64 27.76 40.05 15.23
CA VAL A 64 26.54 40.50 14.55
C VAL A 64 25.70 39.26 14.36
N SER A 65 24.55 39.21 15.03
CA SER A 65 23.55 38.19 14.82
C SER A 65 23.23 38.14 13.32
N LEU A 66 23.55 37.02 12.67
CA LEU A 66 23.24 36.84 11.24
C LEU A 66 21.78 37.20 10.99
N PRO A 67 21.48 38.01 9.97
CA PRO A 67 20.11 38.37 9.65
C PRO A 67 19.32 37.11 9.26
N GLN A 68 18.00 37.16 9.47
CA GLN A 68 17.16 35.96 9.36
C GLN A 68 17.17 35.36 7.94
N TRP A 69 17.17 36.20 6.91
CA TRP A 69 17.22 35.74 5.52
C TRP A 69 18.48 34.93 5.20
N ASP A 70 19.62 35.23 5.84
CA ASP A 70 20.87 34.50 5.64
C ASP A 70 20.85 33.14 6.36
N LYS A 71 20.20 33.08 7.54
CA LYS A 71 19.93 31.82 8.24
C LYS A 71 19.02 30.91 7.42
N ASP A 72 17.98 31.47 6.80
CA ASP A 72 17.01 30.73 5.99
C ASP A 72 17.58 30.33 4.61
N TRP A 73 18.47 31.16 4.06
CA TRP A 73 19.20 30.83 2.83
C TRP A 73 20.11 29.62 3.03
N ASN A 74 20.67 29.44 4.23
CA ASN A 74 21.57 28.33 4.54
C ASN A 74 20.88 26.99 4.89
N LEU A 75 19.54 26.96 4.92
CA LEU A 75 18.78 25.72 5.05
C LEU A 75 18.68 24.99 3.70
N GLN A 76 18.37 23.70 3.74
CA GLN A 76 18.17 22.91 2.52
C GLN A 76 16.97 23.46 1.72
N PRO A 77 17.10 23.66 0.40
CA PRO A 77 15.93 23.88 -0.44
C PRO A 77 15.08 22.61 -0.49
N MET A 78 13.77 22.76 -0.61
CA MET A 78 12.89 21.63 -0.89
C MET A 78 13.24 21.02 -2.27
N ASN A 79 13.02 19.71 -2.44
CA ASN A 79 13.29 19.04 -3.70
C ASN A 79 12.58 19.73 -4.87
N PRO A 80 13.19 19.79 -6.07
CA PRO A 80 12.57 20.39 -7.25
C PRO A 80 11.25 19.70 -7.64
N HIS A 81 11.14 18.41 -7.31
CA HIS A 81 9.95 17.59 -7.52
C HIS A 81 8.94 17.69 -6.37
N GLY A 82 9.16 18.60 -5.42
CA GLY A 82 8.26 18.90 -4.32
C GLY A 82 8.08 17.73 -3.36
N LEU A 83 6.83 17.30 -3.18
CA LEU A 83 6.40 16.27 -2.23
C LEU A 83 6.42 14.84 -2.82
N VAL A 84 6.96 14.66 -4.03
CA VAL A 84 6.91 13.37 -4.73
C VAL A 84 7.56 12.25 -3.91
N ASP A 85 8.72 12.50 -3.29
CA ASP A 85 9.43 11.50 -2.49
C ASP A 85 8.65 11.12 -1.22
N GLU A 86 8.05 12.11 -0.57
CA GLU A 86 7.19 11.92 0.62
C GLU A 86 5.96 11.07 0.28
N TYR A 87 5.29 11.34 -0.86
CA TYR A 87 4.18 10.51 -1.32
C TYR A 87 4.64 9.11 -1.74
N LEU A 88 5.80 9.00 -2.40
CA LEU A 88 6.33 7.71 -2.85
C LEU A 88 6.60 6.78 -1.66
N GLU A 89 7.16 7.30 -0.57
CA GLU A 89 7.36 6.56 0.68
C GLU A 89 6.04 6.00 1.21
N MET A 90 5.04 6.87 1.37
CA MET A 90 3.72 6.49 1.87
C MET A 90 3.00 5.48 0.98
N VAL A 91 3.11 5.63 -0.34
CA VAL A 91 2.50 4.72 -1.33
C VAL A 91 3.20 3.36 -1.34
N LEU A 92 4.52 3.31 -1.20
CA LEU A 92 5.26 2.06 -1.08
C LEU A 92 4.88 1.32 0.21
N GLN A 93 4.72 2.04 1.33
CA GLN A 93 4.24 1.46 2.58
C GLN A 93 2.80 0.93 2.46
N PHE A 94 1.92 1.64 1.77
CA PHE A 94 0.57 1.15 1.44
C PHE A 94 0.61 -0.11 0.58
N GLY A 95 1.50 -0.17 -0.42
CA GLY A 95 1.70 -1.37 -1.24
C GLY A 95 2.13 -2.58 -0.43
N PHE A 96 3.14 -2.42 0.44
CA PHE A 96 3.61 -3.52 1.30
C PHE A 96 2.55 -4.01 2.29
N THR A 97 1.74 -3.11 2.82
CA THR A 97 0.67 -3.47 3.78
C THR A 97 -0.54 -4.12 3.13
N THR A 98 -0.84 -3.82 1.87
CA THR A 98 -2.04 -4.34 1.19
C THR A 98 -1.77 -5.56 0.32
N ILE A 99 -0.71 -5.54 -0.50
CA ILE A 99 -0.42 -6.60 -1.48
C ILE A 99 -0.03 -7.92 -0.81
N PHE A 100 0.62 -7.85 0.36
CA PHE A 100 1.21 -9.02 1.03
C PHE A 100 0.60 -9.31 2.41
N VAL A 101 -0.58 -8.77 2.71
CA VAL A 101 -1.23 -8.93 4.02
C VAL A 101 -1.53 -10.39 4.35
N ALA A 102 -1.83 -11.22 3.34
CA ALA A 102 -2.08 -12.65 3.54
C ALA A 102 -0.82 -13.41 3.99
N ALA A 103 0.37 -12.92 3.65
CA ALA A 103 1.64 -13.51 4.06
C ALA A 103 2.10 -12.99 5.44
N PHE A 104 1.92 -11.69 5.70
CA PHE A 104 2.36 -11.05 6.94
C PHE A 104 1.25 -10.20 7.58
N PRO A 105 0.46 -10.78 8.50
CA PRO A 105 -0.72 -10.09 9.07
C PRO A 105 -0.37 -8.94 10.03
N LEU A 106 0.87 -8.87 10.53
CA LEU A 106 1.33 -7.81 11.44
C LEU A 106 1.75 -6.52 10.70
N ALA A 107 1.77 -6.53 9.35
CA ALA A 107 2.18 -5.37 8.55
C ALA A 107 1.41 -4.08 8.91
N PRO A 108 0.07 -4.08 9.03
CA PRO A 108 -0.68 -2.86 9.32
C PRO A 108 -0.31 -2.23 10.66
N LEU A 109 0.02 -3.05 11.67
CA LEU A 109 0.46 -2.56 12.98
C LEU A 109 1.82 -1.87 12.90
N LEU A 110 2.78 -2.47 12.18
CA LEU A 110 4.10 -1.87 11.99
C LEU A 110 4.01 -0.56 11.19
N ALA A 111 3.16 -0.53 10.16
CA ALA A 111 2.89 0.66 9.37
C ALA A 111 2.26 1.78 10.22
N LEU A 112 1.35 1.45 11.12
CA LEU A 112 0.75 2.43 12.03
C LEU A 112 1.81 3.06 12.95
N LEU A 113 2.65 2.23 13.57
CA LEU A 113 3.74 2.71 14.44
C LEU A 113 4.71 3.60 13.67
N ASN A 114 5.03 3.21 12.43
CA ASN A 114 5.85 4.04 11.59
C ASN A 114 5.19 5.39 11.29
N ASN A 115 3.93 5.40 10.82
CA ASN A 115 3.22 6.64 10.49
C ASN A 115 3.14 7.62 11.68
N ILE A 116 3.06 7.12 12.91
CA ILE A 116 3.07 7.96 14.11
C ILE A 116 4.42 8.67 14.28
N ILE A 117 5.53 7.98 14.03
CA ILE A 117 6.88 8.54 14.07
C ILE A 117 7.07 9.50 12.89
N GLU A 118 6.68 9.07 11.70
CA GLU A 118 6.83 9.80 10.44
C GLU A 118 6.20 11.18 10.48
N ILE A 119 4.94 11.28 10.91
CA ILE A 119 4.24 12.57 11.02
C ILE A 119 5.04 13.57 11.89
N ARG A 120 5.74 13.09 12.92
CA ARG A 120 6.56 13.95 13.79
C ARG A 120 7.90 14.30 13.17
N LEU A 121 8.54 13.35 12.49
CA LEU A 121 9.81 13.57 11.80
C LEU A 121 9.64 14.53 10.62
N ASP A 122 8.61 14.32 9.79
CA ASP A 122 8.23 15.24 8.72
C ASP A 122 7.98 16.65 9.23
N ALA A 123 7.14 16.79 10.27
CA ALA A 123 6.87 18.10 10.85
C ALA A 123 8.15 18.78 11.34
N TYR A 124 9.06 18.04 11.97
CA TYR A 124 10.36 18.56 12.39
C TYR A 124 11.24 18.99 11.20
N LYS A 125 11.30 18.16 10.14
CA LYS A 125 12.02 18.42 8.88
C LYS A 125 11.53 19.72 8.24
N PHE A 126 10.20 19.88 8.07
CA PHE A 126 9.57 21.08 7.50
C PHE A 126 9.81 22.34 8.32
N VAL A 127 9.75 22.26 9.65
CA VAL A 127 9.84 23.44 10.52
C VAL A 127 11.29 23.88 10.75
N THR A 128 12.26 22.96 10.78
CA THR A 128 13.63 23.27 11.25
C THR A 128 14.72 23.09 10.21
N GLN A 129 14.55 22.19 9.24
CA GLN A 129 15.62 21.79 8.32
C GLN A 129 15.48 22.36 6.92
N TRP A 130 14.25 22.54 6.44
CA TRP A 130 13.96 23.06 5.11
C TRP A 130 13.74 24.55 5.10
N ARG A 131 14.07 25.17 3.96
CA ARG A 131 13.62 26.53 3.65
C ARG A 131 12.11 26.50 3.40
N ARG A 132 11.42 27.55 3.88
CA ARG A 132 9.98 27.71 3.68
C ARG A 132 9.60 27.57 2.20
N PRO A 133 8.77 26.59 1.81
CA PRO A 133 8.33 26.44 0.44
C PRO A 133 7.29 27.51 0.07
N MET A 134 7.17 27.79 -1.23
CA MET A 134 6.12 28.65 -1.73
C MET A 134 4.78 27.90 -1.70
N PRO A 135 3.72 28.48 -1.11
CA PRO A 135 2.44 27.81 -1.00
C PRO A 135 1.82 27.63 -2.39
N ALA A 136 1.53 26.38 -2.75
CA ALA A 136 0.77 26.02 -3.93
C ALA A 136 -0.63 25.54 -3.51
N ARG A 137 -1.67 25.92 -4.25
CA ARG A 137 -3.04 25.44 -4.02
C ARG A 137 -3.27 24.20 -4.88
N ALA A 138 -3.69 23.10 -4.25
CA ALA A 138 -4.13 21.87 -4.89
C ALA A 138 -5.49 21.47 -4.33
N ILE A 139 -6.34 20.87 -5.16
CA ILE A 139 -7.67 20.39 -4.76
C ILE A 139 -7.57 18.96 -4.22
N ASP A 140 -6.69 18.16 -4.81
CA ASP A 140 -6.50 16.74 -4.56
C ASP A 140 -5.01 16.37 -4.46
N ILE A 141 -4.74 15.11 -4.14
CA ILE A 141 -3.39 14.52 -4.13
C ILE A 141 -2.84 14.24 -5.54
N GLY A 142 -3.64 14.46 -6.59
CA GLY A 142 -3.29 14.24 -7.98
C GLY A 142 -3.18 12.76 -8.37
N ILE A 143 -2.15 12.43 -9.16
CA ILE A 143 -1.93 11.09 -9.75
C ILE A 143 -1.86 9.96 -8.72
N TRP A 144 -1.45 10.27 -7.50
CA TRP A 144 -1.33 9.30 -6.41
C TRP A 144 -2.65 8.64 -6.04
N HIS A 145 -3.79 9.31 -6.24
CA HIS A 145 -5.09 8.70 -6.03
C HIS A 145 -5.30 7.49 -6.96
N GLY A 146 -5.03 7.68 -8.26
CA GLY A 146 -5.11 6.59 -9.23
C GLY A 146 -4.09 5.48 -8.95
N VAL A 147 -2.87 5.83 -8.52
CA VAL A 147 -1.86 4.83 -8.15
C VAL A 147 -2.33 3.98 -6.97
N LEU A 148 -2.90 4.58 -5.93
CA LEU A 148 -3.45 3.86 -4.77
C LEU A 148 -4.62 2.95 -5.18
N GLU A 149 -5.47 3.38 -6.11
CA GLU A 149 -6.56 2.56 -6.64
C GLU A 149 -6.03 1.32 -7.38
N TRP A 150 -5.04 1.50 -8.26
CA TRP A 150 -4.38 0.41 -8.98
C TRP A 150 -3.68 -0.56 -8.04
N ILE A 151 -2.97 -0.06 -7.02
CA ILE A 151 -2.38 -0.90 -5.98
C ILE A 151 -3.46 -1.69 -5.25
N GLY A 152 -4.60 -1.08 -4.96
CA GLY A 152 -5.74 -1.77 -4.33
C GLY A 152 -6.29 -2.91 -5.19
N VAL A 153 -6.37 -2.74 -6.52
CA VAL A 153 -6.78 -3.82 -7.44
C VAL A 153 -5.73 -4.94 -7.49
N LEU A 154 -4.45 -4.57 -7.62
CA LEU A 154 -3.33 -5.53 -7.62
C LEU A 154 -3.27 -6.31 -6.30
N ALA A 155 -3.55 -5.66 -5.17
CA ALA A 155 -3.56 -6.31 -3.87
C ALA A 155 -4.59 -7.44 -3.79
N VAL A 156 -5.78 -7.28 -4.35
CA VAL A 156 -6.80 -8.35 -4.37
C VAL A 156 -6.28 -9.56 -5.14
N ILE A 157 -5.76 -9.32 -6.35
CA ILE A 157 -5.23 -10.37 -7.23
C ILE A 157 -4.06 -11.07 -6.55
N THR A 158 -3.04 -10.33 -6.11
CA THR A 158 -1.85 -10.92 -5.50
C THR A 158 -2.18 -11.72 -4.24
N ASN A 159 -3.04 -11.23 -3.34
CA ASN A 159 -3.44 -12.00 -2.16
C ASN A 159 -4.18 -13.30 -2.52
N ALA A 160 -5.01 -13.29 -3.58
CA ALA A 160 -5.65 -14.51 -4.07
C ALA A 160 -4.61 -15.56 -4.49
N PHE A 161 -3.59 -15.14 -5.25
CA PHE A 161 -2.48 -16.01 -5.67
C PHE A 161 -1.60 -16.47 -4.49
N VAL A 162 -1.27 -15.60 -3.54
CA VAL A 162 -0.48 -15.96 -2.35
C VAL A 162 -1.22 -17.05 -1.54
N ILE A 163 -2.52 -16.92 -1.34
CA ILE A 163 -3.32 -17.89 -0.59
C ILE A 163 -3.48 -19.20 -1.40
N ALA A 164 -3.70 -19.14 -2.71
CA ALA A 164 -3.93 -20.34 -3.51
C ALA A 164 -2.66 -21.15 -3.79
N ILE A 165 -1.58 -20.47 -4.17
CA ILE A 165 -0.36 -21.10 -4.70
C ILE A 165 0.68 -21.31 -3.60
N THR A 166 0.98 -20.26 -2.84
CA THR A 166 2.08 -20.25 -1.87
C THR A 166 1.69 -20.88 -0.54
N SER A 167 0.43 -20.79 -0.14
CA SER A 167 -0.07 -21.40 1.09
C SER A 167 -0.46 -22.88 0.93
N ASP A 168 -0.35 -23.62 2.03
CA ASP A 168 -0.83 -25.00 2.17
C ASP A 168 -2.34 -25.10 2.42
N TYR A 169 -3.07 -23.97 2.39
CA TYR A 169 -4.49 -23.94 2.71
C TYR A 169 -5.34 -24.80 1.75
N ILE A 170 -5.21 -24.59 0.43
CA ILE A 170 -6.01 -25.30 -0.58
C ILE A 170 -5.72 -26.80 -0.60
N PRO A 171 -4.46 -27.28 -0.61
CA PRO A 171 -4.20 -28.72 -0.63
C PRO A 171 -4.67 -29.43 0.65
N ARG A 172 -4.54 -28.78 1.82
CA ARG A 172 -5.10 -29.31 3.09
C ARG A 172 -6.62 -29.38 3.04
N PHE A 173 -7.28 -28.38 2.47
CA PHE A 173 -8.73 -28.37 2.29
C PHE A 173 -9.18 -29.53 1.38
N VAL A 174 -8.56 -29.68 0.21
CA VAL A 174 -8.86 -30.79 -0.72
C VAL A 174 -8.62 -32.15 -0.07
N TYR A 175 -7.55 -32.28 0.72
CA TYR A 175 -7.29 -33.51 1.47
C TYR A 175 -8.44 -33.82 2.43
N VAL A 176 -8.81 -32.88 3.31
CA VAL A 176 -9.87 -33.10 4.31
C VAL A 176 -11.20 -33.53 3.68
N PHE A 177 -11.59 -32.93 2.55
CA PHE A 177 -12.89 -33.18 1.92
C PHE A 177 -12.93 -34.39 0.98
N LYS A 178 -11.79 -34.83 0.42
CA LYS A 178 -11.77 -35.89 -0.62
C LYS A 178 -10.91 -37.11 -0.28
N TYR A 179 -9.85 -36.95 0.50
CA TYR A 179 -8.83 -38.00 0.71
C TYR A 179 -8.58 -38.33 2.19
N GLY A 180 -9.01 -37.47 3.11
CA GLY A 180 -8.77 -37.60 4.53
C GLY A 180 -9.73 -38.60 5.20
N PRO A 181 -9.41 -39.00 6.43
CA PRO A 181 -10.22 -39.95 7.20
C PRO A 181 -11.64 -39.45 7.50
N CYS A 182 -11.88 -38.13 7.42
CA CYS A 182 -13.19 -37.53 7.68
C CYS A 182 -14.21 -37.67 6.54
N VAL A 183 -13.80 -38.19 5.37
CA VAL A 183 -14.73 -38.47 4.27
C VAL A 183 -15.77 -39.53 4.65
N ASN A 184 -15.39 -40.50 5.49
CA ASN A 184 -16.23 -41.65 5.84
C ASN A 184 -16.96 -41.50 7.20
N GLN A 185 -16.99 -40.29 7.79
CA GLN A 185 -17.73 -39.94 9.03
C GLN A 185 -17.50 -40.81 10.29
N THR A 186 -16.50 -41.70 10.31
CA THR A 186 -16.25 -42.62 11.42
C THR A 186 -15.35 -42.06 12.53
N TYR A 187 -14.72 -40.91 12.31
CA TYR A 187 -13.87 -40.24 13.28
C TYR A 187 -14.41 -38.85 13.62
N GLY A 188 -14.45 -38.51 14.90
CA GLY A 188 -14.77 -37.15 15.34
C GLY A 188 -13.85 -36.12 14.68
N HIS A 189 -14.38 -34.90 14.48
CA HIS A 189 -13.76 -33.78 13.76
C HIS A 189 -12.29 -33.46 14.12
N GLU A 190 -11.80 -33.93 15.27
CA GLU A 190 -10.48 -33.61 15.82
C GLU A 190 -9.29 -34.23 15.07
N LYS A 191 -9.50 -35.21 14.18
CA LYS A 191 -8.40 -35.93 13.48
C LYS A 191 -8.47 -35.89 11.93
N CYS A 192 -9.10 -34.88 11.33
CA CYS A 192 -9.26 -34.85 9.87
C CYS A 192 -7.97 -34.68 9.04
N LEU A 193 -6.90 -34.17 9.65
CA LEU A 193 -5.60 -33.96 8.99
C LEU A 193 -4.57 -35.07 9.29
N THR A 194 -4.95 -36.11 10.04
CA THR A 194 -4.01 -37.21 10.32
C THR A 194 -3.65 -37.94 9.05
N GLY A 195 -2.35 -38.07 8.77
CA GLY A 195 -1.84 -38.71 7.55
C GLY A 195 -1.60 -37.76 6.38
N TYR A 196 -1.93 -36.46 6.51
CA TYR A 196 -1.72 -35.47 5.44
C TYR A 196 -0.28 -35.47 4.92
N MET A 197 0.72 -35.38 5.82
CA MET A 197 2.14 -35.36 5.43
C MET A 197 2.60 -36.62 4.67
N ASN A 198 2.04 -37.79 5.00
CA ASN A 198 2.36 -39.03 4.30
C ASN A 198 1.69 -39.10 2.92
N SER A 199 0.53 -38.47 2.75
CA SER A 199 -0.16 -38.40 1.44
C SER A 199 0.35 -37.28 0.54
N SER A 200 0.86 -36.18 1.10
CA SER A 200 1.28 -35.01 0.34
C SER A 200 2.70 -35.13 -0.23
N LEU A 201 3.47 -36.10 0.25
CA LEU A 201 4.85 -36.33 -0.16
C LEU A 201 4.91 -37.52 -1.12
N SER A 202 5.41 -37.30 -2.34
CA SER A 202 5.71 -38.35 -3.30
C SER A 202 7.04 -39.03 -2.97
N VAL A 203 7.20 -40.28 -3.40
CA VAL A 203 8.40 -41.08 -3.17
C VAL A 203 9.24 -41.12 -4.44
N PHE A 204 10.54 -40.91 -4.29
CA PHE A 204 11.54 -41.05 -5.34
C PHE A 204 12.50 -42.20 -4.99
N ASP A 205 12.73 -43.10 -5.95
CA ASP A 205 13.77 -44.14 -5.81
C ASP A 205 15.11 -43.57 -6.29
N MET A 206 16.07 -43.51 -5.37
CA MET A 206 17.41 -42.98 -5.61
C MET A 206 18.35 -44.04 -6.23
N GLY A 207 17.89 -45.30 -6.36
CA GLY A 207 18.67 -46.42 -6.87
C GLY A 207 19.31 -47.25 -5.75
N GLU A 208 19.71 -48.48 -6.07
CA GLU A 208 20.13 -49.48 -5.07
C GLU A 208 21.43 -49.13 -4.32
N ASP A 209 22.29 -48.30 -4.93
CA ASP A 209 23.57 -47.89 -4.35
C ASP A 209 23.46 -46.77 -3.32
N SER A 210 22.26 -46.20 -3.14
CA SER A 210 22.02 -45.06 -2.24
C SER A 210 21.40 -45.49 -0.90
N GLN A 211 21.92 -44.97 0.22
CA GLN A 211 21.32 -45.13 1.55
C GLN A 211 20.94 -43.75 2.11
N PRO A 212 19.63 -43.44 2.26
CA PRO A 212 18.45 -44.29 2.05
C PRO A 212 18.04 -44.47 0.57
N ARG A 213 17.52 -45.67 0.22
CA ARG A 213 17.03 -46.02 -1.14
C ARG A 213 15.88 -45.13 -1.61
N TYR A 214 15.03 -44.70 -0.68
CA TYR A 214 13.85 -43.89 -0.99
C TYR A 214 13.92 -42.52 -0.32
N CYS A 215 13.69 -41.48 -1.11
CA CYS A 215 13.57 -40.11 -0.66
C CYS A 215 12.14 -39.61 -0.88
N ARG A 216 11.70 -38.64 -0.08
CA ARG A 216 10.38 -38.02 -0.22
C ARG A 216 10.53 -36.58 -0.66
N TYR A 217 9.73 -36.17 -1.63
CA TYR A 217 9.69 -34.80 -2.13
C TYR A 217 8.26 -34.29 -2.22
N ARG A 218 8.12 -32.98 -2.32
CA ARG A 218 6.83 -32.31 -2.30
C ARG A 218 6.28 -32.19 -3.72
N ASP A 219 5.54 -33.20 -4.16
CA ASP A 219 4.77 -33.19 -5.39
C ASP A 219 3.66 -34.25 -5.34
N TYR A 220 2.68 -34.17 -6.23
CA TYR A 220 1.57 -35.12 -6.33
C TYR A 220 1.80 -36.13 -7.47
N ARG A 221 2.93 -36.83 -7.41
CA ARG A 221 3.36 -37.80 -8.43
C ARG A 221 3.20 -39.24 -7.99
N ALA A 222 3.00 -40.13 -8.97
CA ALA A 222 2.85 -41.55 -8.75
C ALA A 222 4.16 -42.17 -8.21
N PRO A 223 4.07 -43.14 -7.28
CA PRO A 223 5.24 -43.80 -6.72
C PRO A 223 5.94 -44.73 -7.73
N PRO A 224 7.19 -45.14 -7.47
CA PRO A 224 7.99 -45.93 -8.41
C PRO A 224 7.46 -47.35 -8.68
N TRP A 225 6.62 -47.90 -7.79
CA TRP A 225 5.99 -49.22 -7.97
C TRP A 225 4.65 -49.19 -8.72
N ASN A 226 4.21 -48.02 -9.19
CA ASN A 226 2.99 -47.89 -9.99
C ASN A 226 3.25 -48.29 -11.45
N SER A 227 2.19 -48.63 -12.21
CA SER A 227 2.30 -48.98 -13.63
C SER A 227 2.92 -47.86 -14.47
N GLU A 228 2.61 -46.61 -14.12
CA GLU A 228 3.17 -45.39 -14.69
C GLU A 228 3.88 -44.62 -13.56
N PRO A 229 5.20 -44.79 -13.37
CA PRO A 229 5.95 -44.16 -12.30
C PRO A 229 6.20 -42.68 -12.58
N TYR A 230 6.19 -41.84 -11.52
CA TYR A 230 6.51 -40.40 -11.57
C TYR A 230 5.55 -39.49 -12.38
N GLU A 231 4.50 -40.05 -12.95
CA GLU A 231 3.43 -39.29 -13.62
C GLU A 231 2.53 -38.54 -12.62
N PHE A 232 1.82 -37.51 -13.11
CA PHE A 232 0.92 -36.72 -12.29
C PHE A 232 -0.31 -37.54 -11.85
N THR A 233 -0.60 -37.53 -10.54
CA THR A 233 -1.76 -38.22 -9.99
C THR A 233 -3.05 -37.41 -10.14
N LEU A 234 -4.21 -38.05 -10.00
CA LEU A 234 -5.50 -37.34 -9.93
C LEU A 234 -5.57 -36.33 -8.75
N GLN A 235 -4.78 -36.54 -7.69
CA GLN A 235 -4.69 -35.59 -6.57
C GLN A 235 -4.12 -34.24 -7.04
N PHE A 236 -3.10 -34.27 -7.91
CA PHE A 236 -2.52 -33.06 -8.50
C PHE A 236 -3.60 -32.22 -9.19
N TRP A 237 -4.40 -32.85 -10.04
CA TRP A 237 -5.45 -32.19 -10.81
C TRP A 237 -6.58 -31.64 -9.95
N HIS A 238 -7.00 -32.37 -8.91
CA HIS A 238 -7.98 -31.84 -7.95
C HIS A 238 -7.46 -30.62 -7.19
N VAL A 239 -6.20 -30.65 -6.74
CA VAL A 239 -5.58 -29.51 -6.05
C VAL A 239 -5.43 -28.32 -6.99
N LEU A 240 -5.00 -28.55 -8.24
CA LEU A 240 -4.88 -27.50 -9.25
C LEU A 240 -6.24 -26.87 -9.59
N ALA A 241 -7.26 -27.69 -9.81
CA ALA A 241 -8.61 -27.22 -10.08
C ALA A 241 -9.17 -26.42 -8.90
N ALA A 242 -8.98 -26.89 -7.66
CA ALA A 242 -9.40 -26.18 -6.46
C ALA A 242 -8.68 -24.83 -6.29
N ARG A 243 -7.38 -24.75 -6.63
CA ARG A 243 -6.62 -23.49 -6.61
C ARG A 243 -7.19 -22.47 -7.58
N LEU A 244 -7.43 -22.86 -8.82
CA LEU A 244 -7.98 -21.97 -9.85
C LEU A 244 -9.42 -21.53 -9.49
N ALA A 245 -10.25 -22.46 -9.02
CA ALA A 245 -11.60 -22.15 -8.58
C ALA A 245 -11.60 -21.17 -7.40
N PHE A 246 -10.70 -21.37 -6.43
CA PHE A 246 -10.57 -20.46 -5.29
C PHE A 246 -10.18 -19.05 -5.72
N ILE A 247 -9.20 -18.90 -6.62
CA ILE A 247 -8.78 -17.58 -7.13
C ILE A 247 -9.97 -16.84 -7.75
N ILE A 248 -10.70 -17.50 -8.65
CA ILE A 248 -11.86 -16.89 -9.33
C ILE A 248 -12.91 -16.46 -8.30
N VAL A 249 -13.30 -17.35 -7.38
CA VAL A 249 -14.34 -17.04 -6.38
C VAL A 249 -13.89 -15.92 -5.44
N PHE A 250 -12.65 -15.98 -4.96
CA PHE A 250 -12.09 -14.98 -4.04
C PHE A 250 -12.03 -13.59 -4.70
N GLU A 251 -11.51 -13.50 -5.92
CA GLU A 251 -11.42 -12.24 -6.65
C GLU A 251 -12.80 -11.62 -6.87
N HIS A 252 -13.76 -12.37 -7.44
CA HIS A 252 -15.11 -11.86 -7.72
C HIS A 252 -15.84 -11.46 -6.43
N LEU A 253 -15.66 -12.21 -5.34
CA LEU A 253 -16.25 -11.88 -4.05
C LEU A 253 -15.69 -10.57 -3.51
N VAL A 254 -14.36 -10.42 -3.47
CA VAL A 254 -13.72 -9.22 -2.90
C VAL A 254 -13.98 -8.00 -3.76
N PHE A 255 -13.93 -8.11 -5.09
CA PHE A 255 -14.32 -7.02 -5.99
C PHE A 255 -15.79 -6.66 -5.84
N GLY A 256 -16.68 -7.66 -5.72
CA GLY A 256 -18.09 -7.44 -5.45
C GLY A 256 -18.33 -6.67 -4.15
N ILE A 257 -17.64 -7.04 -3.07
CA ILE A 257 -17.70 -6.33 -1.79
C ILE A 257 -17.14 -4.91 -1.92
N LYS A 258 -16.00 -4.71 -2.60
CA LYS A 258 -15.41 -3.39 -2.85
C LYS A 258 -16.40 -2.48 -3.56
N SER A 259 -17.00 -2.96 -4.67
CA SER A 259 -18.00 -2.20 -5.43
C SER A 259 -19.27 -1.92 -4.62
N PHE A 260 -19.70 -2.87 -3.79
CA PHE A 260 -20.84 -2.67 -2.90
C PHE A 260 -20.57 -1.59 -1.84
N ILE A 261 -19.38 -1.61 -1.21
CA ILE A 261 -18.99 -0.57 -0.25
C ILE A 261 -18.91 0.80 -0.92
N ALA A 262 -18.32 0.87 -2.11
CA ALA A 262 -18.25 2.11 -2.89
C ALA A 262 -19.64 2.65 -3.27
N TYR A 263 -20.62 1.76 -3.51
CA TYR A 263 -22.00 2.15 -3.74
C TYR A 263 -22.70 2.70 -2.48
N LEU A 264 -22.37 2.16 -1.30
CA LEU A 264 -22.98 2.57 -0.03
C LEU A 264 -22.46 3.91 0.50
N ILE A 265 -21.18 4.22 0.26
CA ILE A 265 -20.53 5.42 0.80
C ILE A 265 -20.60 6.54 -0.24
N PRO A 266 -21.37 7.61 0.00
CA PRO A 266 -21.41 8.73 -0.94
C PRO A 266 -20.09 9.52 -0.91
N ASP A 267 -19.58 9.89 -2.10
CA ASP A 267 -18.30 10.60 -2.25
C ASP A 267 -18.27 11.97 -1.54
N MET A 268 -19.42 12.64 -1.44
CA MET A 268 -19.55 13.91 -0.73
C MET A 268 -20.34 13.77 0.58
N PRO A 269 -19.75 14.17 1.73
CA PRO A 269 -20.47 14.14 3.00
C PRO A 269 -21.59 15.18 3.01
N LYS A 270 -22.74 14.82 3.60
CA LYS A 270 -23.95 15.66 3.65
C LYS A 270 -23.70 17.07 4.18
N GLY A 271 -22.95 17.20 5.28
CA GLY A 271 -22.64 18.49 5.88
C GLY A 271 -21.73 19.40 5.03
N LEU A 272 -20.97 18.85 4.07
CA LEU A 272 -20.26 19.67 3.08
C LEU A 272 -21.21 20.11 1.97
N CYS A 273 -22.05 19.21 1.47
CA CYS A 273 -23.06 19.52 0.46
C CYS A 273 -24.00 20.64 0.93
N GLU A 274 -24.46 20.59 2.18
CA GLU A 274 -25.28 21.63 2.79
C GLU A 274 -24.55 22.97 2.91
N ARG A 275 -23.27 22.97 3.32
CA ARG A 275 -22.45 24.19 3.38
C ARG A 275 -22.25 24.80 2.00
N VAL A 276 -21.90 24.00 1.00
CA VAL A 276 -21.76 24.46 -0.39
C VAL A 276 -23.08 25.00 -0.92
N ARG A 277 -24.21 24.36 -0.61
CA ARG A 277 -25.54 24.85 -0.98
C ARG A 277 -25.88 26.17 -0.31
N ARG A 278 -25.54 26.33 0.97
CA ARG A 278 -25.75 27.57 1.73
C ARG A 278 -24.92 28.72 1.17
N GLU A 279 -23.63 28.52 0.93
CA GLU A 279 -22.74 29.53 0.34
C GLU A 279 -23.24 29.96 -1.06
N LYS A 280 -23.69 29.00 -1.89
CA LYS A 280 -24.30 29.30 -3.19
C LYS A 280 -25.57 30.12 -3.07
N TYR A 281 -26.45 29.79 -2.11
CA TYR A 281 -27.68 30.53 -1.87
C TYR A 281 -27.39 31.97 -1.44
N LEU A 282 -26.52 32.17 -0.45
CA LEU A 282 -26.13 33.50 0.02
C LEU A 282 -25.47 34.34 -1.08
N MET A 283 -24.63 33.72 -1.92
CA MET A 283 -24.03 34.39 -3.07
C MET A 283 -25.08 34.84 -4.09
N GLN A 284 -26.10 34.02 -4.36
CA GLN A 284 -27.18 34.38 -5.28
C GLN A 284 -28.07 35.51 -4.73
N GLU A 285 -28.38 35.49 -3.44
CA GLU A 285 -29.12 36.55 -2.75
C GLU A 285 -28.36 37.88 -2.83
N MET A 286 -27.06 37.89 -2.49
CA MET A 286 -26.21 39.09 -2.60
C MET A 286 -26.11 39.62 -4.05
N MET A 287 -26.04 38.74 -5.05
CA MET A 287 -26.03 39.16 -6.46
C MET A 287 -27.35 39.81 -6.88
N TYR A 288 -28.48 39.24 -6.46
CA TYR A 288 -29.80 39.78 -6.76
C TYR A 288 -30.03 41.15 -6.11
N GLU A 289 -29.66 41.30 -4.84
CA GLU A 289 -29.72 42.58 -4.13
C GLU A 289 -28.84 43.65 -4.81
N ALA A 290 -27.61 43.29 -5.21
CA ALA A 290 -26.72 44.19 -5.93
C ALA A 290 -27.28 44.63 -7.30
N GLU A 291 -27.93 43.72 -8.02
CA GLU A 291 -28.59 44.02 -9.31
C GLU A 291 -29.81 44.95 -9.11
N LEU A 292 -30.64 44.69 -8.10
CA LEU A 292 -31.75 45.57 -7.74
C LEU A 292 -31.26 46.98 -7.40
N GLU A 293 -30.19 47.11 -6.60
CA GLU A 293 -29.59 48.41 -6.28
C GLU A 293 -29.07 49.11 -7.54
N HIS A 294 -28.46 48.37 -8.48
CA HIS A 294 -27.98 48.91 -9.74
C HIS A 294 -29.13 49.49 -10.57
N LEU A 295 -30.20 48.71 -10.77
CA LEU A 295 -31.40 49.14 -11.51
C LEU A 295 -32.07 50.36 -10.87
N GLN A 296 -32.13 50.42 -9.54
CA GLN A 296 -32.65 51.59 -8.83
C GLN A 296 -31.79 52.84 -9.05
N LYS A 297 -30.46 52.72 -9.08
CA LYS A 297 -29.54 53.83 -9.39
C LYS A 297 -29.72 54.32 -10.82
N GLU A 298 -29.87 53.41 -11.79
CA GLU A 298 -30.18 53.77 -13.18
C GLU A 298 -31.52 54.48 -13.31
N ARG A 299 -32.56 53.97 -12.65
CA ARG A 299 -33.88 54.61 -12.65
C ARG A 299 -33.84 56.00 -12.02
N LYS A 300 -33.05 56.21 -10.97
CA LYS A 300 -32.82 57.56 -10.38
C LYS A 300 -32.05 58.48 -11.31
N LYS A 301 -31.09 57.97 -12.10
CA LYS A 301 -30.36 58.75 -13.13
C LYS A 301 -31.27 59.13 -14.31
N ASN A 302 -32.11 58.20 -14.78
CA ASN A 302 -33.03 58.43 -15.89
C ASN A 302 -34.32 59.17 -15.45
N GLY A 303 -34.63 59.18 -14.15
CA GLY A 303 -35.85 59.75 -13.56
C GLY A 303 -35.87 61.25 -13.30
N LYS A 304 -34.95 62.05 -13.87
CA LYS A 304 -35.02 63.52 -13.83
C LYS A 304 -34.96 64.14 -15.23
N ARG A 305 -36.11 64.18 -15.90
CA ARG A 305 -36.63 65.30 -16.71
C ARG A 305 -38.04 64.96 -17.20
N TYR A 306 -39.03 65.17 -16.34
CA TYR A 306 -40.37 65.52 -16.81
C TYR A 306 -40.61 66.96 -16.33
N HIS A 307 -40.38 67.90 -17.24
CA HIS A 307 -40.94 69.24 -17.10
C HIS A 307 -42.42 69.10 -17.41
N HIS A 308 -43.26 69.32 -16.40
CA HIS A 308 -44.66 69.68 -16.63
C HIS A 308 -44.66 71.06 -17.28
N GLU A 309 -44.92 71.11 -18.58
CA GLU A 309 -45.47 72.29 -19.23
C GLU A 309 -46.82 71.89 -19.80
N TRP A 310 -47.88 72.33 -19.11
CA TRP A 310 -49.14 72.74 -19.74
C TRP A 310 -48.94 74.21 -20.15
N PRO A 311 -49.48 74.67 -21.28
CA PRO A 311 -50.88 74.49 -21.68
C PRO A 311 -51.13 73.66 -22.94
#